data_AF-A0AB35VC22-F1
#
_entry.id   AF-A0AB35VC22-F1
#
_cell.length_a   1.000
_cell.length_b   1.000
_cell.length_c   1.000
_cell.angle_alpha   90.00
_cell.angle_beta   90.00
_cell.angle_gamma   90.00
#
_symmetry.space_group_name_H-M   'P 1'
#
loop_
_entity.id
_entity.type
_entity.pdbx_description
1 polymer ?
#
loop_
_entity_poly.entity_id
_entity_poly.type
_entity_poly.pdbx_seq_one_letter_code
_entity_poly.pdbx_strand_id
1 'polypeptide(L)'
;REVLAQAYLKRLADLPVQPLLLPSYPQQHAWHLFILRIDAERCGLDREAFMKGLQEQNIGTGIHFIATHLHTYYRKQFPSVQLPNTEWNSARLCSIPLFPDMTLDDVERVACAIETTLERSL
;
A
#
# COMPACT_ATOMS: atom_id res chain seq x y z
N ARG A 1 13.38 -1.60 11.80
CA ARG A 1 12.62 -1.54 10.53
C ARG A 1 12.85 -0.26 9.74
N GLU A 2 13.34 0.83 10.36
CA GLU A 2 13.63 2.08 9.64
C GLU A 2 14.54 1.90 8.41
N VAL A 3 15.63 1.15 8.53
CA VAL A 3 16.53 0.84 7.41
C VAL A 3 15.78 0.21 6.22
N LEU A 4 14.88 -0.75 6.49
CA LEU A 4 14.07 -1.40 5.45
C LEU A 4 13.06 -0.44 4.81
N ALA A 5 12.43 0.42 5.61
CA ALA A 5 11.49 1.41 5.11
C ALA A 5 12.19 2.47 4.23
N GLN A 6 13.39 2.90 4.61
CA GLN A 6 14.21 3.80 3.79
C GLN A 6 14.63 3.12 2.47
N ALA A 7 14.96 1.82 2.52
CA ALA A 7 15.26 1.04 1.31
C ALA A 7 14.05 0.99 0.37
N TYR A 8 12.84 0.75 0.89
CA TYR A 8 11.61 0.82 0.09
C TYR A 8 11.39 2.21 -0.51
N LEU A 9 11.48 3.29 0.29
CA LEU A 9 11.31 4.65 -0.21
C LEU A 9 12.26 4.97 -1.37
N LYS A 10 13.52 4.53 -1.27
CA LYS A 10 14.51 4.71 -2.33
C LYS A 10 14.17 3.87 -3.56
N ARG A 11 13.89 2.58 -3.39
CA ARG A 11 13.70 1.63 -4.50
C ARG A 11 12.40 1.86 -5.27
N LEU A 12 11.38 2.40 -4.61
CA LEU A 12 10.08 2.67 -5.20
C LEU A 12 9.94 4.11 -5.73
N ALA A 13 10.98 4.95 -5.63
CA ALA A 13 10.91 6.38 -5.95
C ALA A 13 10.50 6.67 -7.39
N ASP A 14 10.93 5.83 -8.33
CA ASP A 14 10.67 5.99 -9.77
C ASP A 14 9.44 5.20 -10.25
N LEU A 15 8.77 4.47 -9.35
CA LEU A 15 7.57 3.70 -9.67
C LEU A 15 6.30 4.53 -9.43
N PRO A 16 5.20 4.29 -10.17
CA PRO A 16 3.97 5.06 -10.04
C PRO A 16 3.23 4.87 -8.70
N VAL A 17 3.60 3.88 -7.88
CA VAL A 17 3.01 3.65 -6.55
C VAL A 17 3.30 4.81 -5.59
N GLN A 18 2.41 5.05 -4.62
CA GLN A 18 2.58 6.17 -3.67
C GLN A 18 2.68 5.69 -2.23
N PRO A 19 3.87 5.74 -1.60
CA PRO A 19 3.99 5.58 -0.15
C PRO A 19 3.19 6.64 0.62
N LEU A 20 2.78 6.33 1.85
CA LEU A 20 2.24 7.34 2.76
C LEU A 20 3.30 8.39 3.09
N LEU A 21 2.87 9.65 3.17
CA LEU A 21 3.74 10.76 3.55
C LEU A 21 4.00 10.72 5.05
N LEU A 22 5.24 11.00 5.43
CA LEU A 22 5.58 11.27 6.82
C LEU A 22 5.07 12.66 7.22
N PRO A 23 4.61 12.84 8.47
CA PRO A 23 4.26 14.17 8.97
C PRO A 23 5.46 15.13 8.92
N SER A 24 5.19 16.42 8.75
CA SER A 24 6.22 17.46 8.65
C SER A 24 6.84 17.88 10.00
N TYR A 25 6.25 17.44 11.12
CA TYR A 25 6.75 17.75 12.46
C TYR A 25 7.77 16.70 12.95
N PRO A 26 8.68 17.06 13.88
CA PRO A 26 9.66 16.13 14.44
C PRO A 26 8.99 14.93 15.13
N GLN A 27 9.35 13.72 14.71
CA GLN A 27 8.84 12.46 15.25
C GLN A 27 9.77 11.31 14.93
N GLN A 28 9.67 10.21 15.69
CA GLN A 28 10.31 8.94 15.36
C GLN A 28 9.25 7.92 14.95
N HIS A 29 9.33 7.45 13.71
CA HIS A 29 8.32 6.56 13.17
C HIS A 29 8.62 5.11 13.55
N ALA A 30 7.67 4.41 14.18
CA ALA A 30 7.85 3.01 14.59
C ALA A 30 7.88 2.02 13.40
N TRP A 31 7.46 2.47 12.21
CA TRP A 31 7.44 1.68 10.97
C TRP A 31 6.70 0.35 11.16
N HIS A 32 5.48 0.40 11.72
CA HIS A 32 4.65 -0.79 11.90
C HIS A 32 4.16 -1.35 10.57
N LEU A 33 3.82 -0.48 9.62
CA LEU A 33 3.34 -0.83 8.28
C LEU A 33 4.09 -0.01 7.23
N PHE A 34 4.26 -0.58 6.04
CA PHE A 34 4.60 0.16 4.83
C PHE A 34 3.39 0.11 3.90
N ILE A 35 2.73 1.24 3.71
CA ILE A 35 1.48 1.32 2.96
C ILE A 35 1.69 2.13 1.68
N LEU A 36 1.25 1.55 0.57
CA LEU A 36 1.19 2.18 -0.73
C LEU A 36 -0.26 2.53 -1.07
N ARG A 37 -0.47 3.60 -1.84
CA ARG A 37 -1.70 3.83 -2.61
C ARG A 37 -1.45 3.39 -4.04
N ILE A 38 -2.33 2.53 -4.53
CA ILE A 38 -2.36 2.06 -5.90
C ILE A 38 -3.47 2.82 -6.63
N ASP A 39 -3.09 3.84 -7.39
CA ASP A 39 -4.03 4.66 -8.12
C ASP A 39 -4.10 4.20 -9.57
N ALA A 40 -5.27 3.69 -10.00
CA ALA A 40 -5.42 3.02 -11.29
C ALA A 40 -5.01 3.91 -12.47
N GLU A 41 -5.28 5.22 -12.40
CA GLU A 41 -4.89 6.18 -13.44
C GLU A 41 -3.38 6.32 -13.59
N ARG A 42 -2.61 6.11 -12.51
CA ARG A 42 -1.15 6.25 -12.48
C ARG A 42 -0.44 4.91 -12.65
N CYS A 43 -1.01 3.84 -12.10
CA CYS A 43 -0.42 2.50 -12.06
C CYS A 43 -0.86 1.60 -13.22
N GLY A 44 -1.89 1.97 -14.00
CA GLY A 44 -2.47 1.13 -15.05
C GLY A 44 -3.33 -0.02 -14.53
N LEU A 45 -3.45 -0.16 -13.21
CA LEU A 45 -4.16 -1.25 -12.54
C LEU A 45 -4.65 -0.82 -11.16
N ASP A 46 -5.74 -1.41 -10.69
CA ASP A 46 -6.28 -1.10 -9.36
C ASP A 46 -5.61 -1.92 -8.24
N ARG A 47 -5.92 -1.57 -6.99
CA ARG A 47 -5.38 -2.27 -5.82
C ARG A 47 -5.62 -3.78 -5.85
N GLU A 48 -6.77 -4.27 -6.35
CA GLU A 48 -7.09 -5.70 -6.34
C GLU A 48 -6.21 -6.46 -7.34
N ALA A 49 -6.06 -5.93 -8.56
CA ALA A 49 -5.14 -6.45 -9.55
C ALA A 49 -3.69 -6.41 -9.04
N PHE A 50 -3.29 -5.34 -8.36
CA PHE A 50 -1.96 -5.21 -7.77
C PHE A 50 -1.67 -6.31 -6.75
N MET A 51 -2.59 -6.49 -5.80
CA MET A 51 -2.46 -7.49 -4.74
C MET A 51 -2.42 -8.90 -5.33
N LYS A 52 -3.23 -9.17 -6.36
CA LYS A 52 -3.22 -10.46 -7.08
C LYS A 52 -1.88 -10.69 -7.79
N GLY A 53 -1.33 -9.69 -8.48
CA GLY A 53 -0.03 -9.81 -9.17
C GLY A 53 1.13 -10.08 -8.21
N LEU A 54 1.10 -9.49 -7.00
CA LEU A 54 2.06 -9.80 -5.95
C LEU A 54 1.84 -11.20 -5.35
N GLN A 55 0.59 -11.61 -5.17
CA GLN A 55 0.25 -12.95 -4.70
C GLN A 55 0.74 -14.04 -5.64
N GLU A 56 0.59 -13.86 -6.97
CA GLU A 56 1.11 -14.77 -8.00
C GLU A 56 2.65 -14.94 -7.92
N GLN A 57 3.35 -13.97 -7.35
CA GLN A 57 4.80 -13.97 -7.11
C GLN A 57 5.18 -14.39 -5.68
N ASN A 58 4.21 -14.97 -4.94
CA ASN A 58 4.35 -15.41 -3.56
C ASN A 58 4.74 -14.28 -2.59
N ILE A 59 4.09 -13.12 -2.74
CA ILE A 59 4.24 -11.97 -1.86
C ILE A 59 2.89 -11.67 -1.20
N GLY A 60 2.84 -11.86 0.11
CA GLY A 60 1.66 -11.53 0.92
C GLY A 60 1.48 -10.02 1.05
N THR A 61 0.24 -9.56 0.94
CA THR A 61 -0.14 -8.15 1.13
C THR A 61 -1.36 -8.06 2.07
N GLY A 62 -1.60 -6.87 2.61
CA GLY A 62 -2.74 -6.61 3.50
C GLY A 62 -3.48 -5.31 3.16
N ILE A 63 -4.66 -5.12 3.77
CA ILE A 63 -5.45 -3.89 3.63
C ILE A 63 -5.64 -3.27 5.02
N HIS A 64 -5.08 -2.09 5.21
CA HIS A 64 -5.18 -1.33 6.46
C HIS A 64 -5.66 0.10 6.17
N PHE A 65 -6.96 0.37 6.07
CA PHE A 65 -8.10 -0.55 6.20
C PHE A 65 -9.19 -0.23 5.17
N ILE A 66 -10.17 -1.12 5.05
CA ILE A 66 -11.47 -0.74 4.48
C ILE A 66 -12.12 0.29 5.41
N ALA A 67 -12.64 1.38 4.84
CA ALA A 67 -13.24 2.46 5.61
C ALA A 67 -14.43 1.95 6.44
N THR A 68 -14.44 2.27 7.73
CA THR A 68 -15.40 1.72 8.70
C THR A 68 -16.86 1.90 8.27
N HIS A 69 -17.22 3.09 7.76
CA HIS A 69 -18.59 3.42 7.32
C HIS A 69 -19.06 2.61 6.10
N LEU A 70 -18.14 1.97 5.36
CA LEU A 70 -18.47 1.13 4.23
C LEU A 70 -18.87 -0.31 4.64
N HIS A 71 -18.52 -0.75 5.86
CA HIS A 71 -18.92 -2.06 6.36
C HIS A 71 -20.43 -2.13 6.60
N THR A 72 -21.01 -3.32 6.39
CA THR A 72 -22.46 -3.56 6.38
C THR A 72 -23.22 -2.97 7.56
N TYR A 73 -22.71 -3.14 8.78
CA TYR A 73 -23.35 -2.60 9.99
C TYR A 73 -23.44 -1.06 9.95
N TYR A 74 -22.30 -0.39 9.72
CA TYR A 74 -22.23 1.06 9.73
C TYR A 74 -22.96 1.69 8.54
N ARG A 75 -22.90 1.08 7.36
CA ARG A 75 -23.65 1.54 6.18
C ARG A 75 -25.16 1.52 6.41
N LYS A 76 -25.68 0.52 7.12
CA LYS A 76 -27.11 0.43 7.48
C LYS A 76 -27.50 1.46 8.53
N GLN A 77 -26.63 1.72 9.50
CA GLN A 77 -26.91 2.64 10.61
C GLN A 77 -26.71 4.11 10.25
N PHE A 78 -25.81 4.39 9.30
CA PHE A 78 -25.42 5.73 8.91
C PHE A 78 -25.37 5.88 7.37
N PRO A 79 -26.50 5.70 6.66
CA PRO A 79 -26.51 5.63 5.19
C PRO A 79 -26.15 6.94 4.48
N SER A 80 -26.20 8.07 5.18
CA SER A 80 -25.87 9.39 4.63
C SER A 80 -24.40 9.80 4.83
N VAL A 81 -23.61 9.01 5.58
CA VAL A 81 -22.20 9.35 5.84
C VAL A 81 -21.38 9.15 4.58
N GLN A 82 -20.74 10.23 4.13
CA GLN A 82 -19.78 10.24 3.05
C GLN A 82 -18.50 10.90 3.53
N LEU A 83 -17.37 10.21 3.36
CA LEU A 83 -16.05 10.65 3.80
C LEU A 83 -15.09 10.50 2.62
N PRO A 84 -15.10 11.44 1.66
CA PRO A 84 -14.49 11.25 0.34
C PRO A 84 -12.98 10.98 0.42
N ASN A 85 -12.25 11.66 1.30
CA ASN A 85 -10.82 11.41 1.48
C ASN A 85 -10.54 10.00 2.06
N THR A 86 -11.37 9.55 3.00
CA THR A 86 -11.28 8.22 3.60
C THR A 86 -11.59 7.14 2.58
N GLU A 87 -12.66 7.33 1.79
CA GLU A 87 -13.08 6.43 0.72
C GLU A 87 -12.04 6.32 -0.38
N TRP A 88 -11.49 7.45 -0.82
CA TRP A 88 -10.45 7.51 -1.84
C TRP A 88 -9.21 6.71 -1.42
N ASN A 89 -8.75 6.87 -0.17
CA ASN A 89 -7.64 6.10 0.37
C ASN A 89 -8.04 4.63 0.53
N SER A 90 -9.17 4.34 1.17
CA SER A 90 -9.63 2.98 1.43
C SER A 90 -9.70 2.11 0.17
N ALA A 91 -10.06 2.69 -0.99
CA ALA A 91 -10.09 1.99 -2.27
C ALA A 91 -8.70 1.65 -2.84
N ARG A 92 -7.63 2.32 -2.38
CA ARG A 92 -6.28 2.29 -2.98
C ARG A 92 -5.20 1.74 -2.06
N LEU A 93 -5.41 1.73 -0.75
CA LEU A 93 -4.36 1.32 0.22
C LEU A 93 -4.04 -0.18 0.10
N CYS A 94 -2.75 -0.48 -0.01
CA CYS A 94 -2.17 -1.81 0.04
C CYS A 94 -0.96 -1.78 0.98
N SER A 95 -0.95 -2.66 1.98
CA SER A 95 0.19 -2.86 2.88
C SER A 95 1.11 -3.93 2.29
N ILE A 96 2.37 -3.58 2.08
CA ILE A 96 3.41 -4.51 1.63
C ILE A 96 4.19 -5.07 2.82
N PRO A 97 4.94 -6.18 2.66
CA PRO A 97 5.71 -6.76 3.75
C PRO A 97 6.63 -5.76 4.44
N LEU A 98 6.54 -5.70 5.77
CA LEU A 98 7.49 -4.99 6.61
C LEU A 98 7.48 -5.61 8.01
N PHE A 99 8.49 -6.41 8.33
CA PHE A 99 8.61 -7.09 9.62
C PHE A 99 10.06 -7.11 10.12
N PRO A 100 10.34 -7.36 11.41
CA PRO A 100 11.68 -7.22 12.00
C PRO A 100 12.76 -8.06 11.31
N ASP A 101 12.43 -9.30 10.93
CA ASP A 101 13.39 -10.27 10.40
C ASP A 101 13.58 -10.18 8.87
N MET A 102 12.95 -9.20 8.21
CA MET A 102 13.20 -8.95 6.78
C MET A 102 14.64 -8.50 6.56
N THR A 103 15.20 -8.98 5.47
CA THR A 103 16.49 -8.55 4.93
C THR A 103 16.30 -7.46 3.86
N LEU A 104 17.41 -6.84 3.44
CA LEU A 104 17.39 -5.95 2.28
C LEU A 104 17.10 -6.70 0.97
N ASP A 105 17.48 -7.97 0.88
CA ASP A 105 17.15 -8.82 -0.27
C ASP A 105 15.64 -9.10 -0.34
N ASP A 106 14.96 -9.20 0.80
CA ASP A 106 13.49 -9.29 0.84
C ASP A 106 12.83 -8.01 0.34
N VAL A 107 13.39 -6.84 0.69
CA VAL A 107 12.92 -5.55 0.17
C VAL A 107 13.08 -5.51 -1.35
N GLU A 108 14.25 -5.90 -1.87
CA GLU A 108 14.51 -5.93 -3.30
C GLU A 108 13.58 -6.91 -4.02
N ARG A 109 13.38 -8.12 -3.47
CA ARG A 109 12.42 -9.10 -4.01
C ARG A 109 11.02 -8.51 -4.11
N VAL A 110 10.56 -7.80 -3.07
CA VAL A 110 9.24 -7.16 -3.09
C VAL A 110 9.19 -6.05 -4.13
N ALA A 111 10.22 -5.21 -4.21
CA ALA A 111 10.24 -4.10 -5.15
C ALA A 111 10.30 -4.55 -6.62
N CYS A 112 11.12 -5.56 -6.94
CA CYS A 112 11.15 -6.18 -8.27
C CYS A 112 9.77 -6.73 -8.65
N ALA A 113 9.09 -7.41 -7.73
CA ALA A 113 7.76 -7.94 -8.00
C ALA A 113 6.71 -6.85 -8.22
N ILE A 114 6.82 -5.72 -7.50
CA ILE A 114 5.99 -4.53 -7.73
C ILE A 114 6.20 -4.00 -9.15
N GLU A 115 7.46 -3.82 -9.55
CA GLU A 115 7.85 -3.34 -10.88
C GLU A 115 7.31 -4.27 -11.99
N THR A 116 7.56 -5.58 -11.89
CA THR A 116 7.02 -6.57 -12.84
C THR A 116 5.49 -6.57 -12.88
N THR A 117 4.81 -6.36 -11.74
CA THR A 117 3.34 -6.30 -11.71
C THR A 117 2.80 -5.09 -12.46
N LEU A 118 3.48 -3.94 -12.35
CA LEU A 118 3.11 -2.70 -13.02
C LEU A 118 3.36 -2.78 -14.53
N GLU A 119 4.48 -3.36 -14.96
CA GLU A 119 4.81 -3.53 -16.38
C GLU A 119 3.82 -4.43 -17.13
N ARG A 120 3.29 -5.49 -16.49
CA ARG A 120 2.31 -6.41 -17.11
C ARG A 120 0.95 -5.76 -17.41
N SER A 121 0.69 -4.56 -16.90
CA SER A 121 -0.60 -3.88 -17.00
C SER A 121 -0.58 -2.67 -17.94
N LEU A 122 0.58 -2.35 -18.50
CA LEU A 122 0.76 -1.42 -19.61
C LEU A 122 0.64 -2.16 -20.95
#